data_AF-A0AAD3DJ29-F1
#
_entry.id   AF-A0AAD3DJ29-F1
#
_cell.length_a   1.000
_cell.length_b   1.000
_cell.length_c   1.000
_cell.angle_alpha   90.00
_cell.angle_beta   90.00
_cell.angle_gamma   90.00
#
_symmetry.space_group_name_H-M   'P 1'
#
loop_
_entity.id
_entity.type
_entity.pdbx_description
1 polymer ?
#
loop_
_entity_poly.entity_id
_entity_poly.type
_entity_poly.pdbx_seq_one_letter_code
_entity_poly.pdbx_strand_id
1 'polypeptide(L)'
;SSPPPPSPPPPSRLPPPSPPPPTRPPLLPPKFSPPPPPITYWATSASTAKDPLGFSTTGGAVAKLLGAPNANVLKAIAKGVCKPGDAANRWIPSLETPRTAVLYFNQTPAAKVSRVGAVVAYVLNRGTIDPAIASIELLLQTPSQQATNATQQQWVNIYRGSSSDQQLTCPGLNRFPVSAAALQPPVSAAVFAAAEVVGVRLNVGAGATSNKANLPQMAAMGLQMA
;
A
#
# COMPACT_ATOMS: atom_id res chain seq x y z
N SER A 1 -16.61 -105.51 -40.29
CA SER A 1 -17.03 -104.67 -39.16
C SER A 1 -16.21 -103.40 -39.17
N SER A 2 -16.84 -102.27 -39.50
CA SER A 2 -16.15 -100.98 -39.66
C SER A 2 -15.73 -100.40 -38.31
N PRO A 3 -14.54 -99.80 -38.19
CA PRO A 3 -14.11 -99.15 -36.95
C PRO A 3 -14.96 -97.89 -36.69
N PRO A 4 -15.23 -97.56 -35.41
CA PRO A 4 -16.00 -96.40 -35.04
C PRO A 4 -15.27 -95.09 -35.40
N PRO A 5 -16.02 -94.02 -35.73
CA PRO A 5 -15.45 -92.74 -36.09
C PRO A 5 -14.69 -92.09 -34.92
N PRO A 6 -13.62 -91.33 -35.20
CA PRO A 6 -12.83 -90.66 -34.18
C PRO A 6 -13.63 -89.57 -33.46
N SER A 7 -13.43 -89.47 -32.14
CA SER A 7 -14.07 -88.49 -31.27
C SER A 7 -13.65 -87.05 -31.61
N PRO A 8 -14.55 -86.06 -31.45
CA PRO A 8 -14.24 -84.67 -31.72
C PRO A 8 -13.21 -84.11 -30.72
N PRO A 9 -12.37 -83.15 -31.14
CA PRO A 9 -11.40 -82.53 -30.27
C PRO A 9 -12.08 -81.72 -29.14
N PRO A 10 -11.44 -81.63 -27.97
CA PRO A 10 -11.99 -80.88 -26.84
C PRO A 10 -12.07 -79.37 -27.16
N PRO A 11 -13.06 -78.66 -26.60
CA PRO A 11 -13.22 -77.23 -26.83
C PRO A 11 -12.03 -76.45 -26.28
N SER A 12 -11.40 -75.65 -27.16
CA SER A 12 -10.32 -74.73 -26.81
C SER A 12 -10.78 -73.73 -25.75
N ARG A 13 -10.14 -73.74 -24.58
CA ARG A 13 -10.38 -72.76 -23.52
C ARG A 13 -9.91 -71.39 -24.00
N LEU A 14 -10.83 -70.42 -24.04
CA LEU A 14 -10.49 -69.02 -24.28
C LEU A 14 -9.58 -68.51 -23.16
N PRO A 15 -8.55 -67.71 -23.47
CA PRO A 15 -7.70 -67.09 -22.47
C PRO A 15 -8.53 -66.13 -21.59
N PRO A 16 -8.20 -66.01 -20.29
CA PRO A 16 -8.90 -65.11 -19.39
C PRO A 16 -8.75 -63.64 -19.84
N PRO A 17 -9.76 -62.79 -19.59
CA PRO A 17 -9.70 -61.38 -19.93
C PRO A 17 -8.57 -60.68 -19.17
N SER A 18 -7.84 -59.82 -19.88
CA SER A 18 -6.78 -58.99 -19.31
C SER A 18 -7.31 -58.10 -18.18
N PRO A 19 -6.52 -57.87 -17.11
CA PRO A 19 -6.92 -56.96 -16.04
C PRO A 19 -7.12 -55.53 -16.56
N PRO A 20 -8.07 -54.77 -15.99
CA PRO A 20 -8.26 -53.38 -16.36
C PRO A 20 -7.02 -52.55 -16.04
N PRO A 21 -6.72 -51.50 -16.83
CA PRO A 21 -5.60 -50.62 -16.59
C PRO A 21 -5.73 -49.93 -15.22
N PRO A 22 -4.60 -49.67 -14.52
CA PRO A 22 -4.62 -49.01 -13.22
C PRO A 22 -5.28 -47.64 -13.34
N THR A 23 -6.30 -47.40 -12.51
CA THR A 23 -6.98 -46.11 -12.38
C THR A 23 -5.96 -45.05 -11.98
N ARG A 24 -5.75 -44.07 -12.87
CA ARG A 24 -4.88 -42.92 -12.62
C ARG A 24 -5.38 -42.21 -11.35
N PRO A 25 -4.54 -41.90 -10.36
CA PRO A 25 -4.94 -41.11 -9.21
C PRO A 25 -5.58 -39.80 -9.67
N PRO A 26 -6.63 -39.30 -8.98
CA PRO A 26 -7.18 -37.99 -9.27
C PRO A 26 -6.06 -36.96 -9.25
N LEU A 27 -5.89 -36.20 -10.35
CA LEU A 27 -5.02 -35.04 -10.37
C LEU A 27 -5.49 -34.11 -9.26
N LEU A 28 -4.68 -33.95 -8.21
CA LEU A 28 -4.95 -32.97 -7.17
C LEU A 28 -5.11 -31.60 -7.86
N PRO A 29 -6.13 -30.81 -7.50
CA PRO A 29 -6.28 -29.47 -8.06
C PRO A 29 -4.97 -28.71 -7.82
N PRO A 30 -4.49 -27.92 -8.80
CA PRO A 30 -3.30 -27.13 -8.63
C PRO A 30 -3.48 -26.28 -7.36
N LYS A 31 -2.55 -26.43 -6.40
CA LYS A 31 -2.50 -25.57 -5.21
C LYS A 31 -2.36 -24.14 -5.74
N PHE A 32 -3.43 -23.36 -5.66
CA PHE A 32 -3.36 -21.93 -5.93
C PHE A 32 -2.42 -21.32 -4.90
N SER A 33 -1.21 -20.98 -5.31
CA SER A 33 -0.31 -20.17 -4.49
C SER A 33 -1.03 -18.85 -4.18
N PRO A 34 -1.11 -18.42 -2.91
CA PRO A 34 -1.68 -17.12 -2.59
C PRO A 34 -0.91 -16.04 -3.36
N PRO A 35 -1.60 -14.97 -3.83
CA PRO A 35 -0.93 -13.88 -4.52
C PRO A 35 0.16 -13.28 -3.61
N PRO A 36 1.31 -12.86 -4.19
CA PRO A 36 2.37 -12.24 -3.41
C PRO A 36 1.83 -11.00 -2.68
N PRO A 37 2.38 -10.69 -1.49
CA PRO A 37 1.96 -9.51 -0.75
C PRO A 37 2.21 -8.23 -1.55
N PRO A 38 1.36 -7.20 -1.39
CA PRO A 38 1.53 -5.93 -2.10
C PRO A 38 2.88 -5.29 -1.80
N ILE A 39 3.59 -4.89 -2.86
CA ILE A 39 4.86 -4.15 -2.73
C ILE A 39 4.55 -2.74 -2.19
N THR A 40 5.37 -2.26 -1.26
CA THR A 40 5.27 -0.88 -0.76
C THR A 40 6.58 -0.13 -0.99
N TYR A 41 6.49 1.00 -1.69
CA TYR A 41 7.59 1.95 -1.82
C TYR A 41 7.52 2.96 -0.69
N TRP A 42 8.49 2.91 0.22
CA TRP A 42 8.57 3.84 1.34
C TRP A 42 9.22 5.15 0.92
N ALA A 43 8.79 6.25 1.56
CA ALA A 43 9.40 7.56 1.32
C ALA A 43 10.88 7.56 1.69
N THR A 44 11.69 8.22 0.87
CA THR A 44 13.15 8.25 1.00
C THR A 44 13.70 9.59 1.45
N SER A 45 12.93 10.66 1.27
CA SER A 45 13.19 11.96 1.89
C SER A 45 11.86 12.63 2.26
N ALA A 46 11.93 13.57 3.19
CA ALA A 46 10.76 14.32 3.61
C ALA A 46 11.16 15.71 4.09
N SER A 47 10.24 16.66 4.10
CA SER A 47 10.46 18.02 4.56
C SER A 47 9.21 18.59 5.23
N THR A 48 9.43 19.64 6.02
CA THR A 48 8.38 20.48 6.60
C THR A 48 8.81 21.94 6.51
N ALA A 49 7.92 22.88 6.80
CA ALA A 49 8.28 24.31 6.85
C ALA A 49 9.42 24.61 7.84
N LYS A 50 9.51 23.86 8.96
CA LYS A 50 10.54 24.04 10.00
C LYS A 50 11.79 23.18 9.79
N ASP A 51 11.71 22.22 8.89
CA ASP A 51 12.80 21.34 8.51
C ASP A 51 12.75 21.13 6.99
N PRO A 52 13.11 22.16 6.20
CA PRO A 52 12.94 22.16 4.75
C PRO A 52 13.84 21.13 4.06
N LEU A 53 14.94 20.73 4.70
CA LEU A 53 15.86 19.72 4.20
C LEU A 53 15.57 18.31 4.75
N GLY A 54 14.78 18.20 5.82
CA GLY A 54 14.43 16.90 6.40
C GLY A 54 15.53 16.20 7.16
N PHE A 55 16.61 16.90 7.50
CA PHE A 55 17.82 16.30 8.06
C PHE A 55 17.78 16.22 9.60
N SER A 56 16.75 16.76 10.24
CA SER A 56 16.60 16.66 11.68
C SER A 56 16.44 15.20 12.13
N THR A 57 17.29 14.77 13.05
CA THR A 57 17.24 13.42 13.64
C THR A 57 16.51 13.38 14.98
N THR A 58 16.11 14.55 15.49
CA THR A 58 15.49 14.73 16.79
C THR A 58 14.15 13.99 16.92
N GLY A 59 13.71 13.77 18.16
CA GLY A 59 12.41 13.17 18.42
C GLY A 59 11.29 14.01 17.81
N GLY A 60 10.39 13.39 17.05
CA GLY A 60 9.29 14.08 16.39
C GLY A 60 9.63 14.66 15.02
N ALA A 61 10.87 14.53 14.54
CA ALA A 61 11.29 15.04 13.24
C ALA A 61 10.58 14.35 12.07
N VAL A 62 10.52 15.02 10.91
CA VAL A 62 9.85 14.48 9.71
C VAL A 62 10.57 13.28 9.12
N ALA A 63 11.89 13.16 9.36
CA ALA A 63 12.68 11.99 9.02
C ALA A 63 12.14 10.68 9.63
N LYS A 64 11.30 10.75 10.68
CA LYS A 64 10.64 9.57 11.28
C LYS A 64 9.52 8.99 10.42
N LEU A 65 9.14 9.65 9.33
CA LEU A 65 8.22 9.12 8.33
C LEU A 65 8.92 8.32 7.21
N LEU A 66 10.25 8.26 7.22
CA LEU A 66 11.03 7.64 6.14
C LEU A 66 11.22 6.14 6.36
N GLY A 67 11.31 5.42 5.26
CA GLY A 67 11.56 3.99 5.24
C GLY A 67 10.40 3.15 5.78
N ALA A 68 10.63 1.84 5.82
CA ALA A 68 9.68 0.90 6.41
C ALA A 68 9.55 1.13 7.93
N PRO A 69 8.38 0.83 8.53
CA PRO A 69 8.22 0.90 9.98
C PRO A 69 9.24 -0.02 10.66
N ASN A 70 10.01 0.54 11.59
CA ASN A 70 11.00 -0.24 12.34
C ASN A 70 10.33 -1.18 13.37
N ALA A 71 11.12 -2.09 13.96
CA ALA A 71 10.61 -3.06 14.92
C ALA A 71 9.91 -2.43 16.15
N ASN A 72 10.31 -1.22 16.58
CA ASN A 72 9.69 -0.54 17.71
C ASN A 72 8.29 -0.02 17.34
N VAL A 73 8.13 0.52 16.13
CA VAL A 73 6.83 0.92 15.57
C VAL A 73 5.90 -0.29 15.50
N LEU A 74 6.38 -1.42 14.94
CA LEU A 74 5.60 -2.65 14.83
C LEU A 74 5.19 -3.21 16.19
N LYS A 75 6.11 -3.22 17.17
CA LYS A 75 5.79 -3.60 18.56
C LYS A 75 4.75 -2.70 19.20
N ALA A 76 4.79 -1.39 18.95
CA ALA A 76 3.80 -0.45 19.47
C ALA A 76 2.41 -0.74 18.89
N ILE A 77 2.33 -1.04 17.59
CA ILE A 77 1.09 -1.45 16.92
C ILE A 77 0.56 -2.77 17.51
N ALA A 78 1.41 -3.77 17.68
CA ALA A 78 1.03 -5.06 18.24
C ALA A 78 0.49 -4.97 19.68
N LYS A 79 0.92 -3.96 20.46
CA LYS A 79 0.36 -3.68 21.79
C LYS A 79 -1.06 -3.10 21.74
N GLY A 80 -1.51 -2.58 20.60
CA GLY A 80 -2.87 -2.08 20.41
C GLY A 80 -3.21 -0.77 21.14
N VAL A 81 -2.23 -0.08 21.75
CA VAL A 81 -2.50 1.12 22.54
C VAL A 81 -2.32 2.39 21.70
N CYS A 82 -3.43 3.03 21.33
CA CYS A 82 -3.45 4.32 20.62
C CYS A 82 -3.26 5.46 21.62
N LYS A 83 -2.01 5.83 21.88
CA LYS A 83 -1.70 6.91 22.82
C LYS A 83 -0.43 7.67 22.43
N PRO A 84 -0.27 8.91 22.94
CA PRO A 84 0.99 9.63 22.85
C PRO A 84 2.14 8.77 23.38
N GLY A 85 3.30 8.83 22.73
CA GLY A 85 4.47 8.09 23.18
C GLY A 85 5.77 8.71 22.69
N ASP A 86 6.86 7.96 22.87
CA ASP A 86 8.22 8.44 22.61
C ASP A 86 8.42 8.93 21.16
N ALA A 87 8.87 10.17 21.04
CA ALA A 87 9.13 10.89 19.82
C ALA A 87 10.29 10.30 18.98
N ALA A 88 11.11 9.40 19.55
CA ALA A 88 12.25 8.81 18.85
C ALA A 88 11.88 8.04 17.55
N ASN A 89 10.67 7.47 17.48
CA ASN A 89 10.22 6.59 16.39
C ASN A 89 8.95 7.09 15.68
N ARG A 90 8.60 8.36 15.85
CA ARG A 90 7.37 8.93 15.30
C ARG A 90 7.56 10.38 14.92
N TRP A 91 6.97 10.78 13.81
CA TRP A 91 6.82 12.19 13.49
C TRP A 91 5.70 12.77 14.34
N ILE A 92 5.95 13.97 14.86
CA ILE A 92 4.97 14.75 15.61
C ILE A 92 4.96 16.14 14.98
N PRO A 93 3.84 16.58 14.38
CA PRO A 93 3.77 17.89 13.75
C PRO A 93 4.14 19.02 14.72
N SER A 94 4.50 20.19 14.18
CA SER A 94 4.67 21.39 14.99
C SER A 94 3.34 21.83 15.61
N LEU A 95 3.41 22.56 16.74
CA LEU A 95 2.23 23.20 17.31
C LEU A 95 1.70 24.30 16.38
N GLU A 96 2.59 24.99 15.68
CA GLU A 96 2.25 26.01 14.68
C GLU A 96 1.62 25.42 13.43
N THR A 97 0.63 26.12 12.90
CA THR A 97 -0.03 25.89 11.61
C THR A 97 0.60 26.75 10.51
N PRO A 98 0.66 26.29 9.24
CA PRO A 98 0.17 25.00 8.75
C PRO A 98 1.06 23.82 9.19
N ARG A 99 0.43 22.67 9.44
CA ARG A 99 1.09 21.43 9.87
C ARG A 99 1.19 20.48 8.69
N THR A 100 2.28 20.60 7.95
CA THR A 100 2.47 19.88 6.70
C THR A 100 3.77 19.10 6.71
N ALA A 101 3.71 17.87 6.20
CA ALA A 101 4.87 17.07 5.82
C ALA A 101 4.79 16.76 4.32
N VAL A 102 5.89 16.97 3.60
CA VAL A 102 6.04 16.53 2.22
C VAL A 102 7.03 15.38 2.21
N LEU A 103 6.70 14.29 1.54
CA LEU A 103 7.52 13.11 1.41
C LEU A 103 7.79 12.86 -0.07
N TYR A 104 8.99 12.39 -0.39
CA TYR A 104 9.41 12.12 -1.76
C TYR A 104 9.83 10.67 -1.94
N PHE A 105 9.69 10.23 -3.18
CA PHE A 105 9.90 8.86 -3.62
C PHE A 105 10.95 8.87 -4.75
N ASN A 106 11.94 7.98 -4.68
CA ASN A 106 13.04 7.92 -5.65
C ASN A 106 13.29 6.50 -6.22
N GLN A 107 12.30 5.61 -6.14
CA GLN A 107 12.39 4.27 -6.70
C GLN A 107 12.62 4.29 -8.22
N THR A 108 13.35 3.28 -8.71
CA THR A 108 13.55 3.03 -10.14
C THR A 108 12.98 1.64 -10.49
N PRO A 109 12.03 1.54 -11.44
CA PRO A 109 11.37 2.64 -12.15
C PRO A 109 10.45 3.47 -11.24
N ALA A 110 10.22 4.73 -11.62
CA ALA A 110 9.28 5.61 -10.92
C ALA A 110 7.88 4.97 -10.86
N ALA A 111 7.16 5.21 -9.76
CA ALA A 111 5.83 4.64 -9.60
C ALA A 111 4.83 5.41 -10.47
N LYS A 112 4.21 4.73 -11.42
CA LYS A 112 3.08 5.29 -12.16
C LYS A 112 1.82 5.20 -11.32
N VAL A 113 0.97 6.23 -11.36
CA VAL A 113 -0.31 6.25 -10.65
C VAL A 113 -1.17 5.03 -10.96
N SER A 114 -1.20 4.57 -12.21
CA SER A 114 -1.90 3.34 -12.62
C SER A 114 -1.51 2.06 -11.87
N ARG A 115 -0.36 2.07 -11.18
CA ARG A 115 0.13 0.94 -10.39
C ARG A 115 0.07 1.20 -8.88
N VAL A 116 -0.32 2.39 -8.44
CA VAL A 116 -0.44 2.73 -7.03
C VAL A 116 -1.88 2.48 -6.61
N GLY A 117 -2.10 1.51 -5.72
CA GLY A 117 -3.41 1.20 -5.17
C GLY A 117 -3.79 2.14 -4.01
N ALA A 118 -2.82 2.50 -3.17
CA ALA A 118 -3.06 3.37 -2.02
C ALA A 118 -1.80 4.12 -1.57
N VAL A 119 -2.00 5.29 -0.98
CA VAL A 119 -1.02 5.86 -0.03
C VAL A 119 -1.25 5.20 1.32
N VAL A 120 -0.18 4.76 1.97
CA VAL A 120 -0.26 4.11 3.27
C VAL A 120 0.47 4.93 4.32
N ALA A 121 -0.08 4.95 5.54
CA ALA A 121 0.50 5.64 6.68
C ALA A 121 0.30 4.82 7.95
N TYR A 122 1.35 4.68 8.79
CA TYR A 122 1.16 4.13 10.13
C TYR A 122 0.82 5.24 11.11
N VAL A 123 -0.37 5.17 11.69
CA VAL A 123 -0.83 6.08 12.73
C VAL A 123 -0.60 5.40 14.08
N LEU A 124 0.14 6.06 14.97
CA LEU A 124 0.48 5.54 16.30
C LEU A 124 -0.29 6.24 17.42
N ASN A 125 -0.71 7.47 17.17
CA ASN A 125 -1.60 8.25 18.01
C ASN A 125 -2.48 9.10 17.11
N ARG A 126 -3.78 9.13 17.33
CA ARG A 126 -4.69 10.02 16.58
C ARG A 126 -4.62 11.46 17.10
N GLY A 127 -4.32 11.63 18.39
CA GLY A 127 -4.48 12.90 19.07
C GLY A 127 -5.95 13.26 19.24
N THR A 128 -6.21 14.54 19.52
CA THR A 128 -7.55 15.09 19.75
C THR A 128 -7.94 16.14 18.71
N ILE A 129 -7.02 16.52 17.82
CA ILE A 129 -7.36 17.36 16.67
C ILE A 129 -8.26 16.57 15.72
N ASP A 130 -9.32 17.23 15.26
CA ASP A 130 -10.29 16.67 14.33
C ASP A 130 -10.48 17.59 13.11
N PRO A 131 -10.30 17.10 11.87
CA PRO A 131 -9.77 15.78 11.53
C PRO A 131 -8.27 15.68 11.86
N ALA A 132 -7.83 14.49 12.29
CA ALA A 132 -6.42 14.24 12.57
C ALA A 132 -5.55 14.41 11.30
N ILE A 133 -6.04 13.92 10.16
CA ILE A 133 -5.46 14.16 8.83
C ILE A 133 -6.46 15.00 8.05
N ALA A 134 -6.10 16.25 7.73
CA ALA A 134 -6.94 17.15 6.95
C ALA A 134 -6.96 16.78 5.47
N SER A 135 -5.80 16.44 4.90
CA SER A 135 -5.74 15.95 3.53
C SER A 135 -4.46 15.17 3.24
N ILE A 136 -4.53 14.35 2.20
CA ILE A 136 -3.37 13.72 1.57
C ILE A 136 -3.42 14.05 0.09
N GLU A 137 -2.29 14.51 -0.44
CA GLU A 137 -2.15 14.93 -1.83
C GLU A 137 -0.94 14.23 -2.45
N LEU A 138 -1.06 13.82 -3.71
CA LEU A 138 0.05 13.29 -4.51
C LEU A 138 0.71 14.41 -5.29
N LEU A 139 2.04 14.44 -5.29
CA LEU A 139 2.83 15.21 -6.25
C LEU A 139 3.06 14.35 -7.48
N LEU A 140 2.43 14.74 -8.58
CA LEU A 140 2.53 14.05 -9.85
C LEU A 140 3.43 14.81 -10.81
N GLN A 141 4.25 14.08 -11.56
CA GLN A 141 4.96 14.59 -12.71
C GLN A 141 4.20 14.17 -13.98
N THR A 142 3.70 15.17 -14.71
CA THR A 142 2.94 15.00 -15.95
C THR A 142 3.62 15.72 -17.11
N PRO A 143 3.35 15.35 -18.38
CA PRO A 143 3.76 16.18 -19.51
C PRO A 143 3.20 17.59 -19.40
N SER A 144 4.01 18.59 -19.73
CA SER A 144 3.60 19.99 -19.79
C SER A 144 2.60 20.20 -20.91
N GLN A 145 1.53 20.94 -20.62
CA GLN A 145 0.57 21.36 -21.65
C GLN A 145 1.04 22.59 -22.45
N GLN A 146 2.09 23.29 -21.99
CA GLN A 146 2.56 24.55 -22.57
C GLN A 146 3.86 24.41 -23.36
N ALA A 147 4.68 23.39 -23.09
CA ALA A 147 5.99 23.22 -23.72
C ALA A 147 6.23 21.76 -24.12
N THR A 148 6.59 21.55 -25.39
CA THR A 148 6.94 20.24 -25.95
C THR A 148 8.12 19.64 -25.20
N ASN A 149 8.03 18.36 -24.79
CA ASN A 149 9.04 17.62 -24.03
C ASN A 149 9.36 18.16 -22.62
N ALA A 150 8.58 19.09 -22.09
CA ALA A 150 8.70 19.49 -20.69
C ALA A 150 7.76 18.64 -19.82
N THR A 151 8.14 18.46 -18.56
CA THR A 151 7.24 17.93 -17.53
C THR A 151 6.86 19.02 -16.53
N GLN A 152 5.65 18.97 -16.00
CA GLN A 152 5.17 19.84 -14.94
C GLN A 152 4.82 19.02 -13.70
N GLN A 153 4.97 19.64 -12.53
CA GLN A 153 4.57 19.05 -11.26
C GLN A 153 3.23 19.60 -10.81
N GLN A 154 2.33 18.72 -10.38
CA GLN A 154 1.00 19.09 -9.91
C GLN A 154 0.61 18.32 -8.66
N TRP A 155 0.02 19.02 -7.69
CA TRP A 155 -0.61 18.41 -6.53
C TRP A 155 -2.03 17.95 -6.84
N VAL A 156 -2.34 16.69 -6.52
CA VAL A 156 -3.69 16.11 -6.66
C VAL A 156 -4.13 15.56 -5.32
N ASN A 157 -5.26 16.06 -4.81
CA ASN A 157 -5.83 15.58 -3.56
C ASN A 157 -6.43 14.18 -3.75
N ILE A 158 -6.06 13.23 -2.90
CA ILE A 158 -6.60 11.86 -2.91
C ILE A 158 -7.43 11.53 -1.66
N TYR A 159 -7.35 12.39 -0.64
CA TYR A 159 -8.07 12.24 0.61
C TYR A 159 -8.32 13.61 1.23
N ARG A 160 -9.57 13.86 1.62
CA ARG A 160 -9.97 14.98 2.46
C ARG A 160 -10.56 14.39 3.74
N GLY A 161 -10.02 14.76 4.88
CA GLY A 161 -10.59 14.38 6.16
C GLY A 161 -11.76 15.29 6.53
N SER A 162 -12.78 14.70 7.13
CA SER A 162 -13.85 15.38 7.86
C SER A 162 -13.99 14.78 9.25
N SER A 163 -14.71 15.48 10.13
CA SER A 163 -15.03 15.00 11.48
C SER A 163 -15.88 13.73 11.50
N SER A 164 -16.59 13.46 10.40
CA SER A 164 -17.40 12.26 10.18
C SER A 164 -16.67 11.12 9.45
N ASP A 165 -15.46 11.37 8.92
CA ASP A 165 -14.79 10.42 8.02
C ASP A 165 -14.12 9.25 8.74
N GLN A 166 -13.93 8.20 7.94
CA GLN A 166 -13.18 6.96 8.17
C GLN A 166 -12.33 6.98 9.45
N GLN A 167 -12.80 6.25 10.47
CA GLN A 167 -12.09 6.13 11.73
C GLN A 167 -10.69 5.57 11.47
N LEU A 168 -9.67 6.43 11.58
CA LEU A 168 -8.29 6.01 11.41
C LEU A 168 -8.01 4.83 12.34
N THR A 169 -7.52 3.73 11.78
CA THR A 169 -7.02 2.61 12.55
C THR A 169 -5.85 3.10 13.38
N CYS A 170 -5.97 3.02 14.70
CA CYS A 170 -4.95 3.50 15.63
C CYS A 170 -4.83 2.57 16.84
N PRO A 171 -3.62 2.11 17.19
CA PRO A 171 -2.41 2.21 16.36
C PRO A 171 -2.54 1.26 15.16
N GLY A 172 -2.10 1.67 13.97
CA GLY A 172 -2.13 0.76 12.82
C GLY A 172 -1.91 1.41 11.46
N LEU A 173 -1.97 0.55 10.44
CA LEU A 173 -1.80 0.92 9.05
C LEU A 173 -3.13 1.44 8.48
N ASN A 174 -3.10 2.65 7.94
CA ASN A 174 -4.21 3.25 7.22
C ASN A 174 -3.89 3.28 5.73
N ARG A 175 -4.90 3.00 4.90
CA ARG A 175 -4.78 2.96 3.43
C ARG A 175 -5.72 3.99 2.85
N PHE A 176 -5.17 4.91 2.07
CA PHE A 176 -5.89 5.97 1.38
C PHE A 176 -5.90 5.63 -0.11
N PRO A 177 -7.02 5.11 -0.64
CA PRO A 177 -7.08 4.63 -2.02
C PRO A 177 -6.71 5.73 -3.01
N VAL A 178 -5.86 5.40 -3.98
CA VAL A 178 -5.57 6.29 -5.10
C VAL A 178 -6.54 5.93 -6.20
N SER A 179 -7.48 6.83 -6.50
CA SER A 179 -8.47 6.62 -7.56
C SER A 179 -8.59 7.84 -8.46
N ALA A 180 -8.92 7.59 -9.73
CA ALA A 180 -9.17 8.66 -10.70
C ALA A 180 -10.41 9.51 -10.34
N ALA A 181 -11.29 9.02 -9.46
CA ALA A 181 -12.43 9.80 -8.96
C ALA A 181 -12.02 11.00 -8.10
N ALA A 182 -10.78 11.01 -7.59
CA ALA A 182 -10.23 12.12 -6.82
C ALA A 182 -9.65 13.25 -7.71
N LEU A 183 -9.70 13.10 -9.03
CA LEU A 183 -9.20 14.08 -9.97
C LEU A 183 -10.00 15.39 -9.92
N GLN A 184 -9.25 16.50 -9.81
CA GLN A 184 -9.75 17.83 -10.13
C GLN A 184 -9.26 18.19 -11.54
N PRO A 185 -10.06 18.87 -12.38
CA PRO A 185 -9.59 19.42 -13.66
C PRO A 185 -8.29 20.24 -13.48
N PRO A 186 -7.37 20.27 -14.46
CA PRO A 186 -7.51 19.88 -15.87
C PRO A 186 -6.88 18.52 -16.25
N VAL A 187 -6.53 17.65 -15.29
CA VAL A 187 -5.83 16.40 -15.60
C VAL A 187 -6.81 15.34 -16.12
N SER A 188 -6.63 14.91 -17.37
CA SER A 188 -7.43 13.80 -17.92
C SER A 188 -7.09 12.47 -17.22
N ALA A 189 -8.03 11.53 -17.17
CA ALA A 189 -7.80 10.23 -16.55
C ALA A 189 -6.61 9.48 -17.17
N ALA A 190 -6.39 9.62 -18.48
CA ALA A 190 -5.25 9.01 -19.18
C ALA A 190 -3.91 9.63 -18.75
N VAL A 191 -3.86 10.97 -18.66
CA VAL A 191 -2.65 11.68 -18.17
C VAL A 191 -2.37 11.32 -16.72
N PHE A 192 -3.41 11.26 -15.89
CA PHE A 192 -3.28 10.85 -14.49
C PHE A 192 -2.73 9.44 -14.35
N ALA A 193 -3.31 8.47 -15.06
CA ALA A 193 -2.88 7.06 -14.99
C ALA A 193 -1.42 6.86 -15.45
N ALA A 194 -0.96 7.66 -16.41
CA ALA A 194 0.41 7.64 -16.92
C ALA A 194 1.40 8.44 -16.07
N ALA A 195 0.92 9.34 -15.20
CA ALA A 195 1.75 10.23 -14.40
C ALA A 195 2.63 9.46 -13.42
N GLU A 196 3.82 10.01 -13.17
CA GLU A 196 4.74 9.50 -12.16
C GLU A 196 4.46 10.15 -10.80
N VAL A 197 4.45 9.34 -9.75
CA VAL A 197 4.31 9.82 -8.37
C VAL A 197 5.70 10.16 -7.83
N VAL A 198 5.94 11.45 -7.61
CA VAL A 198 7.21 11.97 -7.10
C VAL A 198 7.16 12.18 -5.59
N GLY A 199 5.97 12.45 -5.05
CA GLY A 199 5.81 12.76 -3.64
C GLY A 199 4.38 12.64 -3.12
N VAL A 200 4.27 12.76 -1.80
CA VAL A 200 3.02 12.84 -1.04
C VAL A 200 3.12 14.02 -0.10
N ARG A 201 2.07 14.84 -0.02
CA ARG A 201 1.90 15.87 1.00
C ARG A 201 0.81 15.44 1.96
N LEU A 202 1.15 15.45 3.23
CA LEU A 202 0.26 15.19 4.34
C LEU A 202 -0.01 16.50 5.07
N ASN A 203 -1.29 16.86 5.20
CA ASN A 203 -1.73 18.00 5.98
C ASN A 203 -2.50 17.53 7.20
N VAL A 204 -2.12 18.02 8.38
CA VAL A 204 -2.81 17.76 9.65
C VAL A 204 -3.87 18.83 9.89
N GLY A 205 -4.94 18.47 10.63
CA GLY A 205 -6.02 19.38 10.99
C GLY A 205 -5.55 20.71 11.58
N ALA A 206 -6.31 21.77 11.29
CA ALA A 206 -6.01 23.14 11.69
C ALA A 206 -6.39 23.47 13.15
N GLY A 207 -6.89 22.50 13.93
CA GLY A 207 -7.27 22.71 15.32
C GLY A 207 -6.17 23.35 16.17
N ALA A 208 -6.53 24.33 16.99
CA ALA A 208 -5.59 24.97 17.90
C ALA A 208 -5.19 23.99 19.02
N THR A 209 -3.90 23.90 19.33
CA THR A 209 -3.40 23.15 20.49
C THR A 209 -2.05 23.69 20.93
N SER A 210 -1.81 23.73 22.24
CA SER A 210 -0.51 24.00 22.85
C SER A 210 0.22 22.71 23.25
N ASN A 211 -0.43 21.55 23.14
CA ASN A 211 0.12 20.26 23.56
C ASN A 211 0.36 19.34 22.35
N LYS A 212 1.60 18.87 22.19
CA LYS A 212 1.99 17.91 21.14
C LYS A 212 1.30 16.54 21.27
N ALA A 213 0.83 16.18 22.47
CA ALA A 213 0.06 14.95 22.69
C ALA A 213 -1.31 14.97 21.98
N ASN A 214 -1.86 16.15 21.74
CA ASN A 214 -3.12 16.34 21.03
C ASN A 214 -2.96 16.24 19.50
N LEU A 215 -1.73 16.24 19.00
CA LEU A 215 -1.43 16.09 17.58
C LEU A 215 -1.37 14.61 17.21
N PRO A 216 -1.71 14.26 15.95
CA PRO A 216 -1.50 12.91 15.47
C PRO A 216 0.00 12.61 15.44
N GLN A 217 0.35 11.36 15.75
CA GLN A 217 1.71 10.88 15.69
C GLN A 217 1.77 9.71 14.73
N MET A 218 2.64 9.82 13.74
CA MET A 218 2.72 8.87 12.64
C MET A 218 4.12 8.33 12.51
N ALA A 219 4.22 7.12 11.97
CA ALA A 219 5.44 6.51 11.50
C ALA A 219 5.24 6.12 10.05
N ALA A 220 6.31 6.11 9.25
CA ALA A 220 6.37 5.56 7.90
C ALA A 220 5.18 5.87 6.96
N MET A 221 5.44 6.60 5.88
CA MET A 221 4.49 6.72 4.77
C MET A 221 5.05 6.11 3.49
N GLY A 222 4.18 5.53 2.69
CA GLY A 222 4.56 4.84 1.46
C GLY A 222 3.48 4.78 0.40
N LEU A 223 3.86 4.31 -0.78
CA LEU A 223 2.98 3.97 -1.89
C LEU A 223 2.82 2.44 -1.91
N GLN A 224 1.61 1.96 -1.65
CA GLN A 224 1.28 0.55 -1.82
C GLN A 224 0.86 0.31 -3.28
N MET A 225 1.56 -0.60 -3.94
CA MET A 225 1.30 -0.98 -5.33
C MET A 225 0.05 -1.88 -5.40
N ALA A 226 -0.71 -1.74 -6.48
CA ALA A 226 -1.91 -2.52 -6.78
C ALA A 226 -1.57 -3.88 -7.42
#